data_AF-A0A2X3EDA2-F1
#
_entry.id   AF-A0A2X3EDA2-F1
#
_cell.length_a   1.000
_cell.length_b   1.000
_cell.length_c   1.000
_cell.angle_alpha   90.00
_cell.angle_beta   90.00
_cell.angle_gamma   90.00
#
_symmetry.space_group_name_H-M   'P 1'
#
loop_
_entity.id
_entity.type
_entity.pdbx_description
1 polymer ?
#
loop_
_entity_poly.entity_id
_entity_poly.type
_entity_poly.pdbx_seq_one_letter_code
_entity_poly.pdbx_strand_id
1 'polypeptide(L)' 'MNQQDIEQVVKAVLLKMKDSSQPAGTVHDMGVFASLDDAVAAATVAQQGLKRVAMRQQVIQAIREAG' A
#
# COMPACT_ATOMS: atom_id res chain seq x y z
N MET A 1 -23.50 -35.48 -3.04
CA MET A 1 -22.86 -34.28 -3.64
C MET A 1 -23.39 -34.13 -5.05
N ASN A 2 -24.06 -33.01 -5.32
CA ASN A 2 -24.73 -32.72 -6.60
C ASN A 2 -23.71 -32.11 -7.57
N GLN A 3 -23.80 -32.39 -8.87
CA GLN A 3 -22.82 -31.93 -9.87
C GLN A 3 -22.64 -30.40 -9.88
N GLN A 4 -23.71 -29.66 -9.56
CA GLN A 4 -23.67 -28.21 -9.42
C GLN A 4 -22.83 -27.71 -8.25
N ASP A 5 -22.71 -28.49 -7.17
CA ASP A 5 -21.88 -28.14 -6.02
C ASP A 5 -20.39 -28.16 -6.40
N ILE A 6 -20.00 -29.15 -7.22
CA ILE A 6 -18.64 -29.28 -7.75
C ILE A 6 -18.30 -28.11 -8.68
N GLU A 7 -19.21 -27.71 -9.56
CA GLU A 7 -19.01 -26.58 -10.47
C GLU A 7 -18.86 -25.25 -9.72
N GLN A 8 -19.61 -25.05 -8.64
CA GLN A 8 -19.50 -23.85 -7.81
C GLN A 8 -18.17 -23.80 -7.06
N VAL A 9 -17.70 -24.93 -6.54
CA VAL A 9 -16.39 -25.03 -5.89
C VAL A 9 -15.27 -24.73 -6.89
N VAL A 10 -15.32 -25.28 -8.11
CA VAL A 10 -14.30 -25.02 -9.14
C VAL A 10 -14.32 -23.55 -9.60
N LYS A 11 -15.51 -22.96 -9.80
CA LYS A 11 -15.64 -21.53 -10.11
C LYS A 11 -15.07 -20.65 -8.99
N ALA A 12 -15.37 -20.98 -7.73
CA ALA A 12 -14.86 -20.23 -6.59
C ALA A 12 -13.33 -20.34 -6.46
N VAL A 13 -12.75 -21.52 -6.73
CA VAL A 13 -11.29 -21.73 -6.72
C VAL A 13 -10.63 -20.96 -7.87
N LEU A 14 -11.16 -21.03 -9.08
CA LEU A 14 -10.64 -20.28 -10.24
C LEU A 14 -10.74 -18.77 -10.02
N LEU A 15 -11.85 -18.30 -9.44
CA LEU A 15 -12.02 -16.89 -9.09
C LEU A 15 -11.00 -16.48 -8.02
N LYS A 16 -10.79 -17.30 -6.99
CA LYS A 16 -9.78 -17.04 -5.95
C LYS A 16 -8.36 -17.04 -6.50
N MET A 17 -8.03 -17.89 -7.46
CA MET A 17 -6.73 -17.88 -8.14
C MET A 17 -6.54 -16.65 -9.03
N LYS A 18 -7.60 -16.20 -9.71
CA LYS A 18 -7.58 -14.95 -10.50
C LYS A 18 -7.50 -13.71 -9.62
N ASP A 19 -8.14 -13.70 -8.46
CA ASP A 19 -8.00 -12.64 -7.45
C ASP A 19 -6.58 -12.64 -6.84
N SER A 20 -5.98 -13.82 -6.67
CA SER A 20 -4.56 -13.98 -6.32
C SER A 20 -3.60 -13.52 -7.44
N SER A 21 -4.13 -13.29 -8.65
CA SER A 21 -3.39 -12.71 -9.78
C SER A 21 -3.58 -11.20 -9.88
N GLN A 22 -4.35 -10.61 -8.97
CA GLN A 22 -4.31 -9.16 -8.78
C GLN A 22 -2.92 -8.83 -8.25
N PRO A 23 -2.13 -7.99 -8.94
CA PRO A 23 -0.83 -7.61 -8.44
C PRO A 23 -1.10 -7.03 -7.05
N ALA A 24 -0.53 -7.65 -6.02
CA ALA A 24 -0.60 -7.17 -4.66
C ALA A 24 -0.22 -5.70 -4.73
N GLY A 25 -1.23 -4.83 -4.65
CA GLY A 25 -1.05 -3.41 -4.74
C GLY A 25 -0.16 -3.03 -3.58
N THR A 26 1.10 -2.71 -3.88
CA THR A 26 1.97 -1.91 -3.02
C THR A 26 2.12 -2.38 -1.58
N VAL A 27 1.95 -3.67 -1.31
CA VAL A 27 2.37 -4.31 -0.05
C VAL A 27 3.57 -5.20 -0.35
N HIS A 28 4.55 -4.64 -1.06
CA HIS A 28 5.89 -5.15 -0.86
C HIS A 28 6.25 -4.84 0.60
N ASP A 29 6.48 -5.91 1.35
CA ASP A 29 7.08 -5.92 2.69
C ASP A 29 8.02 -4.72 2.85
N MET A 30 7.76 -3.84 3.83
CA MET A 30 8.45 -2.54 3.98
C MET A 30 9.96 -2.67 3.72
N GLY A 31 10.43 -2.25 2.54
CA GLY A 31 11.84 -2.29 2.14
C GLY A 31 12.20 -3.19 0.96
N VAL A 32 11.27 -3.98 0.41
CA VAL A 32 11.51 -4.77 -0.81
C VAL A 32 11.01 -4.01 -2.04
N PHE A 33 11.89 -3.32 -2.76
CA PHE A 33 11.51 -2.60 -3.97
C PHE A 33 11.78 -3.44 -5.21
N ALA A 34 10.91 -3.34 -6.22
CA ALA A 34 11.06 -4.07 -7.47
C ALA A 34 12.31 -3.65 -8.26
N SER A 35 12.80 -2.43 -8.04
CA SER A 35 14.00 -1.86 -8.64
C SER A 35 14.53 -0.67 -7.83
N LEU A 36 15.76 -0.22 -8.10
CA LEU A 36 16.35 0.94 -7.44
C LEU A 36 15.53 2.22 -7.67
N ASP A 37 15.00 2.40 -8.88
CA ASP A 37 14.18 3.56 -9.23
C ASP A 37 12.88 3.62 -8.39
N ASP A 38 12.25 2.46 -8.19
CA ASP A 38 11.07 2.30 -7.33
C ASP A 38 11.39 2.60 -5.86
N ALA A 39 12.56 2.14 -5.38
CA ALA A 39 13.06 2.46 -4.04
C ALA A 39 13.26 3.97 -3.84
N VAL A 40 13.85 4.65 -4.83
CA VAL A 40 14.11 6.08 -4.78
C VAL A 40 12.81 6.88 -4.86
N ALA A 41 11.85 6.47 -5.68
CA ALA A 41 10.53 7.08 -5.77
C ALA A 41 9.76 6.97 -4.45
N ALA A 42 9.70 5.77 -3.87
CA ALA A 42 9.05 5.54 -2.58
C ALA A 42 9.71 6.31 -1.43
N ALA A 43 11.05 6.34 -1.37
CA ALA A 43 11.79 7.13 -0.40
C ALA A 43 11.52 8.63 -0.56
N THR A 44 11.49 9.13 -1.81
CA THR A 44 11.19 10.54 -2.11
C THR A 44 9.78 10.91 -1.64
N VAL A 45 8.79 10.06 -1.90
CA VAL A 45 7.40 10.25 -1.44
C VAL A 45 7.33 10.26 0.09
N ALA A 46 8.00 9.32 0.76
CA ALA A 46 8.07 9.26 2.22
C ALA A 46 8.75 10.52 2.80
N GLN A 47 9.86 10.98 2.21
CA GLN A 47 10.58 12.19 2.61
C GLN A 47 9.75 13.46 2.41
N GLN A 48 8.97 13.56 1.33
CA GLN A 48 8.05 14.68 1.13
C GLN A 48 6.95 14.70 2.21
N GLY A 49 6.48 13.53 2.63
CA GLY A 49 5.56 13.37 3.78
C GLY A 49 6.19 13.87 5.09
N LEU A 50 7.44 13.49 5.36
CA LEU A 50 8.19 13.92 6.55
C LEU A 50 8.39 15.44 6.60
N LYS A 51 8.71 16.07 5.47
CA LYS A 51 8.87 17.54 5.37
C LYS A 51 7.58 18.29 5.76
N ARG A 52 6.41 17.77 5.38
CA ARG A 52 5.11 18.35 5.77
C ARG A 52 4.82 18.16 7.25
N VAL A 53 5.19 17.03 7.85
CA VAL A 53 5.02 16.79 9.29
C VAL A 53 5.89 17.73 10.10
N ALA A 54 7.17 17.88 9.75
CA ALA A 54 8.08 18.81 10.41
C ALA A 54 7.60 20.27 10.28
N MET A 55 7.18 20.69 9.08
CA MET A 55 6.64 22.03 8.86
C MET A 55 5.33 22.25 9.61
N ARG A 56 4.46 21.25 9.69
CA ARG A 56 3.21 21.32 10.47
C ARG A 56 3.52 21.43 11.97
N GLN A 57 4.51 20.71 12.47
CA GLN A 57 5.00 20.85 13.86
C GLN A 57 5.53 22.26 14.12
N GLN A 58 6.34 22.81 13.20
CA GLN A 58 6.85 24.18 13.33
C GLN A 58 5.72 25.22 13.33
N VAL A 59 4.71 25.08 12.47
CA VAL A 59 3.55 25.98 12.43
C VAL A 59 2.70 25.86 13.69
N ILE A 60 2.46 24.64 14.20
CA ILE A 60 1.73 24.42 15.46
C ILE A 60 2.50 25.03 16.64
N GLN A 61 3.83 24.88 16.66
CA GLN A 61 4.67 25.46 17.70
C GLN A 61 4.63 26.99 17.65
N ALA A 62 4.80 27.59 16.48
CA ALA A 62 4.71 29.03 16.30
C ALA A 62 3.33 29.60 16.70
N ILE A 63 2.24 28.89 16.39
CA ILE A 63 0.88 29.28 16.82
C ILE A 63 0.73 29.15 18.35
N ARG A 64 1.30 28.11 18.97
CA ARG A 64 1.29 27.91 20.42
C ARG A 64 2.08 28.98 21.17
N GLU A 65 3.17 29.48 20.59
CA GLU A 65 3.99 30.55 21.18
C GLU A 65 3.38 31.94 20.98
N ALA A 66 2.56 32.11 19.94
CA ALA A 66 1.89 33.36 19.62
C ALA A 66 0.51 33.53 20.28
N GLY A 67 -0.05 32.48 20.88
CA GLY A 67 -1.29 32.51 21.67
C GLY A 67 -1.02 32.59 23.16
#